data_AF-A0A6B1PVB6-F1
#
_entry.id   AF-A0A6B1PVB6-F1
#
_cell.length_a   1.000
_cell.length_b   1.000
_cell.length_c   1.000
_cell.angle_alpha   90.00
_cell.angle_beta   90.00
_cell.angle_gamma   90.00
#
_symmetry.space_group_name_H-M   'P 1'
#
loop_
_entity.id
_entity.type
_entity.pdbx_description
1 polymer ?
#
loop_
_entity_poly.entity_id
_entity_poly.type
_entity_poly.pdbx_seq_one_letter_code
_entity_poly.pdbx_strand_id
1 'polypeptide(L)'
;PAHEHPLDTVCRGIKEVMKMYAARPEISVARYKLTREVPTLREAEIASVARYERLFTRYLLGHFDEHAHADDANDDPLLAEVAASAVVTAHNHVLRRWLRAGGQGDVETQLDHAFAIVRRTFGTGIGAGRAAGAGPAATTAPAAVSAH
;
A
#
# COMPACT_ATOMS: atom_id res chain seq x y z
N PRO A 1 -19.33 1.75 6.06
CA PRO A 1 -19.72 1.33 4.70
C PRO A 1 -19.30 -0.11 4.46
N ALA A 2 -20.06 -0.90 3.69
CA ALA A 2 -19.76 -2.30 3.41
C ALA A 2 -18.34 -2.45 2.84
N HIS A 3 -17.48 -3.15 3.60
CA HIS A 3 -16.09 -3.51 3.34
C HIS A 3 -15.28 -2.54 2.44
N GLU A 4 -14.86 -1.40 2.99
CA GLU A 4 -13.80 -0.57 2.38
C GLU A 4 -12.54 -1.43 2.22
N HIS A 5 -11.95 -1.45 1.02
CA HIS A 5 -10.76 -2.26 0.77
C HIS A 5 -9.64 -1.85 1.75
N PRO A 6 -8.90 -2.78 2.38
CA PRO A 6 -7.94 -2.46 3.45
C PRO A 6 -6.89 -1.42 3.03
N LEU A 7 -6.47 -1.48 1.77
CA LEU A 7 -5.56 -0.49 1.18
C LEU A 7 -6.14 0.93 1.17
N ASP A 8 -7.45 1.09 0.92
CA ASP A 8 -8.10 2.41 0.96
C ASP A 8 -8.12 2.98 2.37
N THR A 9 -8.32 2.13 3.39
CA THR A 9 -8.23 2.54 4.79
C THR A 9 -6.81 3.04 5.14
N VAL A 10 -5.77 2.35 4.70
CA VAL A 10 -4.38 2.78 4.92
C VAL A 10 -4.07 4.09 4.19
N CYS A 11 -4.48 4.21 2.92
CA CYS A 11 -4.33 5.45 2.14
C CYS A 11 -5.01 6.62 2.83
N ARG A 12 -6.24 6.43 3.35
CA ARG A 12 -6.97 7.46 4.10
C ARG A 12 -6.24 7.86 5.39
N GLY A 13 -5.74 6.88 6.15
CA GLY A 13 -4.93 7.16 7.35
C GLY A 13 -3.70 8.01 7.05
N ILE A 14 -2.99 7.72 5.95
CA ILE A 14 -1.80 8.47 5.56
C ILE A 14 -2.13 9.87 5.02
N LYS A 15 -3.30 10.07 4.40
CA LYS A 15 -3.76 11.42 4.04
C LYS A 15 -3.86 12.34 5.26
N GLU A 16 -4.33 11.83 6.40
CA GLU A 16 -4.42 12.62 7.63
C GLU A 16 -3.04 13.05 8.15
N VAL A 17 -2.04 12.16 8.04
CA VAL A 17 -0.64 12.53 8.34
C VAL A 17 -0.17 13.65 7.41
N MET A 18 -0.51 13.58 6.12
CA MET A 18 -0.15 14.63 5.18
C MET A 18 -0.78 15.98 5.51
N LYS A 19 -2.07 15.99 5.88
CA LYS A 19 -2.78 17.20 6.33
C LYS A 19 -2.11 17.82 7.56
N MET A 20 -1.63 17.00 8.50
CA MET A 20 -0.86 17.50 9.65
C MET A 20 0.41 18.25 9.22
N TYR A 21 1.15 17.76 8.22
CA TYR A 21 2.30 18.49 7.68
C TYR A 21 1.90 19.78 6.94
N ALA A 22 0.80 19.72 6.18
CA ALA A 22 0.27 20.84 5.40
C ALA A 22 -0.39 21.94 6.25
N ALA A 23 -0.83 21.62 7.48
CA ALA A 23 -1.44 22.59 8.39
C ALA A 23 -0.46 23.70 8.84
N ARG A 24 0.85 23.39 8.90
CA ARG A 24 1.93 24.34 9.23
C ARG A 24 3.15 24.11 8.34
N PRO A 25 3.08 24.49 7.05
CA PRO A 25 4.12 24.19 6.07
C PRO A 25 5.50 24.72 6.46
N GLU A 26 5.55 25.91 7.04
CA GLU A 26 6.79 26.56 7.50
C GLU A 26 7.52 25.73 8.57
N ILE A 27 6.78 25.16 9.53
CA ILE A 27 7.36 24.28 10.56
C ILE A 27 7.84 22.99 9.93
N SER A 28 7.04 22.41 9.04
CA SER A 28 7.37 21.18 8.32
C SER A 28 8.65 21.32 7.48
N VAL A 29 8.78 22.43 6.77
CA VAL A 29 9.98 22.76 5.97
C VAL A 29 11.19 23.03 6.85
N ALA A 30 11.03 23.77 7.95
CA ALA A 30 12.12 24.02 8.90
C ALA A 30 12.65 22.71 9.50
N ARG A 31 11.75 21.82 9.94
CA ARG A 31 12.10 20.46 10.41
C ARG A 31 12.87 19.70 9.33
N TYR A 32 12.39 19.69 8.09
CA TYR A 32 13.02 19.00 6.98
C TYR A 32 14.44 19.50 6.65
N LYS A 33 14.69 20.82 6.80
CA LYS A 33 16.04 21.36 6.64
C LYS A 33 16.95 20.90 7.79
N LEU A 34 16.47 21.03 9.03
CA LEU A 34 17.23 20.68 10.22
C LEU A 34 17.61 19.19 10.26
N THR A 35 16.70 18.28 9.90
CA THR A 35 17.00 16.83 9.89
C THR A 35 18.00 16.44 8.81
N ARG A 36 18.24 17.30 7.80
CA ARG A 36 19.29 17.10 6.79
C ARG A 36 20.65 17.66 7.20
N GLU A 37 20.66 18.65 8.08
CA GLU A 37 21.88 19.29 8.61
C GLU A 37 22.42 18.56 9.84
N VAL A 38 21.54 17.91 10.62
CA VAL A 38 21.89 17.26 11.89
C VAL A 38 21.72 15.73 11.77
N PRO A 39 22.80 14.95 11.60
CA PRO A 39 22.73 13.51 11.37
C PRO A 39 21.98 12.70 12.44
N THR A 40 22.10 13.08 13.71
CA THR A 40 21.41 12.41 14.83
C THR A 40 19.89 12.57 14.75
N LEU A 41 19.40 13.72 14.26
CA LEU A 41 17.97 13.91 14.02
C LEU A 41 17.47 13.09 12.83
N ARG A 42 18.31 12.88 11.81
CA ARG A 42 17.98 12.00 10.68
C ARG A 42 17.80 10.55 11.13
N GLU A 43 18.70 10.04 11.97
CA GLU A 43 18.62 8.68 12.49
C GLU A 43 17.36 8.47 13.34
N ALA A 44 17.04 9.44 14.20
CA ALA A 44 15.81 9.43 14.98
C ALA A 44 14.55 9.45 14.09
N GLU A 45 14.57 10.22 13.00
CA GLU A 45 13.47 10.29 12.04
C GLU A 45 13.30 8.97 11.29
N ILE A 46 14.39 8.34 10.82
CA ILE A 46 14.36 7.02 10.17
C ILE A 46 13.77 5.97 11.13
N ALA A 47 14.21 5.96 12.39
CA ALA A 47 13.69 5.04 13.40
C ALA A 47 12.19 5.25 13.67
N SER A 48 11.71 6.50 13.59
CA SER A 48 10.29 6.85 13.71
C SER A 48 9.48 6.33 12.52
N VAL A 49 9.95 6.54 11.28
CA VAL A 49 9.30 6.06 10.05
C VAL A 49 9.11 4.54 10.08
N ALA A 50 10.15 3.79 10.47
CA ALA A 50 10.09 2.33 10.55
C ALA A 50 9.02 1.83 11.54
N ARG A 51 8.67 2.62 12.56
CA ARG A 51 7.63 2.26 13.55
C ARG A 51 6.23 2.36 12.96
N TYR A 52 5.97 3.37 12.12
CA TYR A 52 4.69 3.56 11.45
C TYR A 52 4.49 2.56 10.31
N GLU A 53 5.54 2.28 9.56
CA GLU A 53 5.52 1.24 8.51
C GLU A 53 5.10 -0.11 9.08
N ARG A 54 5.70 -0.54 10.20
CA ARG A 54 5.30 -1.76 10.93
C ARG A 54 3.83 -1.76 11.38
N LEU A 55 3.25 -0.59 11.68
CA LEU A 55 1.85 -0.49 12.08
C LEU A 55 0.92 -0.74 10.89
N PHE A 56 1.21 -0.15 9.74
CA PHE A 56 0.43 -0.36 8.51
C PHE A 56 0.55 -1.79 8.00
N THR A 57 1.75 -2.37 8.01
CA THR A 57 1.98 -3.77 7.62
C THR A 57 1.16 -4.70 8.50
N ARG A 58 1.17 -4.54 9.83
CA ARG A 58 0.34 -5.36 10.74
C ARG A 58 -1.16 -5.22 10.49
N TYR A 59 -1.64 -4.00 10.21
CA TYR A 59 -3.05 -3.77 9.92
C TYR A 59 -3.49 -4.49 8.63
N LEU A 60 -2.68 -4.40 7.58
CA LEU A 60 -2.93 -5.09 6.32
C LEU A 60 -2.89 -6.61 6.52
N LEU A 61 -1.84 -7.13 7.17
CA LEU A 61 -1.70 -8.57 7.47
C LEU A 61 -2.91 -9.14 8.19
N GLY A 62 -3.38 -8.50 9.26
CA GLY A 62 -4.55 -8.98 10.01
C GLY A 62 -5.84 -9.02 9.17
N HIS A 63 -5.96 -8.15 8.17
CA HIS A 63 -7.13 -8.14 7.28
C HIS A 63 -7.03 -9.12 6.11
N PHE A 64 -5.79 -9.45 5.69
CA PHE A 64 -5.53 -10.48 4.68
C PHE A 64 -5.67 -11.89 5.27
N ASP A 65 -5.21 -12.12 6.51
CA ASP A 65 -5.36 -13.40 7.21
C ASP A 65 -6.84 -13.77 7.43
N GLU A 66 -7.74 -12.80 7.69
CA GLU A 66 -9.19 -13.05 7.83
C GLU A 66 -9.86 -13.53 6.52
N HIS A 67 -9.23 -13.30 5.36
CA HIS A 67 -9.73 -13.73 4.04
C HIS A 67 -8.96 -14.95 3.48
N ALA A 68 -7.93 -15.43 4.18
CA ALA A 68 -6.91 -16.37 3.70
C ALA A 68 -7.33 -17.86 3.64
N HIS A 69 -8.59 -18.20 3.91
CA HIS A 69 -9.02 -19.61 3.91
C HIS A 69 -9.28 -20.20 2.51
N ALA A 70 -8.74 -19.61 1.43
CA ALA A 70 -9.19 -19.94 0.07
C ALA A 70 -8.10 -20.26 -0.98
N ASP A 71 -6.80 -20.15 -0.73
CA ASP A 71 -5.75 -20.47 -1.73
C ASP A 71 -4.53 -21.22 -1.14
N ASP A 72 -4.05 -22.24 -1.85
CA ASP A 72 -2.93 -23.13 -1.48
C ASP A 72 -1.54 -22.47 -1.51
N ALA A 73 -1.42 -21.22 -1.99
CA ALA A 73 -0.15 -20.52 -2.19
C ALA A 73 0.31 -19.62 -1.02
N ASN A 74 -0.61 -19.16 -0.15
CA ASN A 74 -0.31 -18.32 1.03
C ASN A 74 0.57 -17.08 0.75
N ASP A 75 0.45 -16.45 -0.42
CA ASP A 75 1.21 -15.24 -0.81
C ASP A 75 0.64 -13.94 -0.22
N ASP A 76 -0.55 -14.00 0.40
CA ASP A 76 -1.26 -12.83 0.94
C ASP A 76 -0.45 -12.01 1.95
N PRO A 77 0.35 -12.61 2.85
CA PRO A 77 1.21 -11.84 3.76
C PRO A 77 2.27 -11.01 3.04
N LEU A 78 2.87 -11.56 1.98
CA LEU A 78 3.86 -10.85 1.16
C LEU A 78 3.19 -9.69 0.42
N LEU A 79 2.03 -9.92 -0.18
CA LEU A 79 1.27 -8.88 -0.89
C LEU A 79 0.87 -7.74 0.05
N ALA A 80 0.49 -8.06 1.29
CA ALA A 80 0.20 -7.08 2.34
C ALA A 80 1.40 -6.18 2.65
N GLU A 81 2.57 -6.79 2.86
CA GLU A 81 3.81 -6.08 3.19
C GLU A 81 4.27 -5.19 2.03
N VAL A 82 4.23 -5.72 0.80
CA VAL A 82 4.60 -4.98 -0.41
C VAL A 82 3.65 -3.80 -0.64
N ALA A 83 2.35 -4.00 -0.46
CA ALA A 83 1.36 -2.93 -0.59
C ALA A 83 1.57 -1.83 0.46
N ALA A 84 1.77 -2.19 1.74
CA ALA A 84 2.10 -1.22 2.79
C ALA A 84 3.35 -0.40 2.44
N SER A 85 4.41 -1.09 2.02
CA SER A 85 5.69 -0.48 1.62
C SER A 85 5.51 0.50 0.46
N ALA A 86 4.68 0.15 -0.52
CA ALA A 86 4.37 1.02 -1.65
C ALA A 86 3.63 2.30 -1.23
N VAL A 87 2.66 2.21 -0.32
CA VAL A 87 1.94 3.39 0.18
C VAL A 87 2.88 4.32 0.96
N VAL A 88 3.72 3.76 1.85
CA VAL A 88 4.72 4.53 2.61
C VAL A 88 5.71 5.20 1.67
N THR A 89 6.17 4.48 0.64
CA THR A 89 7.09 5.01 -0.38
C THR A 89 6.45 6.16 -1.16
N ALA A 90 5.20 6.00 -1.59
CA ALA A 90 4.45 7.03 -2.31
C ALA A 90 4.28 8.31 -1.48
N HIS A 91 3.86 8.18 -0.22
CA HIS A 91 3.73 9.30 0.71
C HIS A 91 5.06 10.05 0.89
N ASN A 92 6.13 9.31 1.19
CA ASN A 92 7.45 9.89 1.40
C ASN A 92 8.00 10.57 0.14
N HIS A 93 7.69 10.05 -1.05
CA HIS A 93 8.05 10.69 -2.31
C HIS A 93 7.39 12.07 -2.44
N VAL A 94 6.06 12.13 -2.25
CA VAL A 94 5.27 13.38 -2.36
C VAL A 94 5.69 14.38 -1.29
N LEU A 95 5.78 13.95 -0.02
CA LEU A 95 6.18 14.81 1.09
C LEU A 95 7.56 15.44 0.87
N ARG A 96 8.58 14.63 0.51
CA ARG A 96 9.93 15.17 0.24
C ARG A 96 9.95 16.13 -0.94
N ARG A 97 9.17 15.88 -1.99
CA ARG A 97 9.07 16.78 -3.14
C ARG A 97 8.47 18.12 -2.72
N TRP A 98 7.37 18.09 -1.98
CA TRP A 98 6.68 19.28 -1.49
C TRP A 98 7.54 20.10 -0.51
N LEU A 99 8.23 19.45 0.42
CA LEU A 99 9.16 20.11 1.35
C LEU A 99 10.34 20.78 0.63
N ARG A 100 10.87 20.16 -0.44
CA ARG A 100 11.90 20.80 -1.28
C ARG A 100 11.38 22.01 -2.04
N ALA A 101 10.09 22.01 -2.39
CA ALA A 101 9.42 23.16 -2.99
C ALA A 101 9.02 24.24 -1.96
N GLY A 102 9.50 24.14 -0.72
CA GLY A 102 9.21 25.11 0.33
C GLY A 102 7.81 24.99 0.91
N GLY A 103 7.21 23.79 0.85
CA GLY A 103 5.86 23.56 1.36
C GLY A 103 4.77 24.21 0.50
N GLN A 104 5.08 24.48 -0.78
CA GLN A 104 4.17 25.17 -1.71
C GLN A 104 3.47 24.20 -2.66
N GLY A 105 2.25 24.58 -3.05
CA GLY A 105 1.41 23.84 -4.00
C GLY A 105 0.44 22.87 -3.32
N ASP A 106 -0.47 22.33 -4.13
CA ASP A 106 -1.50 21.40 -3.69
C ASP A 106 -0.91 20.01 -3.50
N VAL A 107 -0.61 19.69 -2.24
CA VAL A 107 0.02 18.44 -1.87
C VAL A 107 -0.96 17.29 -1.68
N GLU A 108 -2.22 17.62 -1.38
CA GLU A 108 -3.29 16.63 -1.24
C GLU A 108 -3.59 16.01 -2.61
N THR A 109 -3.74 16.83 -3.65
CA THR A 109 -3.94 16.33 -5.02
C THR A 109 -2.74 15.49 -5.51
N GLN A 110 -1.51 15.88 -5.17
CA GLN A 110 -0.32 15.11 -5.51
C GLN A 110 -0.29 13.74 -4.81
N LEU A 111 -0.71 13.70 -3.54
CA LEU A 111 -0.80 12.46 -2.78
C LEU A 111 -1.92 11.55 -3.31
N ASP A 112 -3.06 12.13 -3.67
CA ASP A 112 -4.19 11.42 -4.27
C ASP A 112 -3.80 10.74 -5.58
N HIS A 113 -3.05 11.46 -6.42
CA HIS A 113 -2.50 10.91 -7.65
C HIS A 113 -1.52 9.76 -7.35
N ALA A 114 -0.62 9.91 -6.38
CA ALA A 114 0.32 8.86 -6.00
C ALA A 114 -0.40 7.60 -5.48
N PHE A 115 -1.45 7.76 -4.65
CA PHE A 115 -2.26 6.64 -4.18
C PHE A 115 -3.14 6.03 -5.25
N ALA A 116 -3.58 6.80 -6.26
CA ALA A 116 -4.24 6.22 -7.43
C ALA A 116 -3.30 5.28 -8.22
N ILE A 117 -2.00 5.59 -8.30
CA ILE A 117 -1.01 4.69 -8.90
C ILE A 117 -0.87 3.41 -8.08
N VAL A 118 -0.66 3.52 -6.75
CA VAL A 118 -0.54 2.36 -5.87
C VAL A 118 -1.78 1.47 -5.96
N ARG A 119 -2.98 2.05 -5.89
CA ARG A 119 -4.24 1.31 -6.03
C ARG A 119 -4.41 0.66 -7.39
N ARG A 120 -3.89 1.25 -8.47
CA ARG A 120 -3.92 0.59 -9.78
C ARG A 120 -2.99 -0.60 -9.84
N THR A 121 -1.81 -0.49 -9.22
CA THR A 121 -0.82 -1.58 -9.18
C THR A 121 -1.30 -2.76 -8.33
N PHE A 122 -1.97 -2.49 -7.22
CA PHE A 122 -2.34 -3.52 -6.24
C PHE A 122 -3.84 -3.87 -6.24
N GLY A 123 -4.73 -2.94 -6.59
CA GLY A 123 -6.19 -3.14 -6.61
C GLY A 123 -6.70 -4.06 -7.72
N THR A 124 -5.87 -4.38 -8.72
CA THR A 124 -6.13 -5.46 -9.68
C THR A 124 -5.37 -6.75 -9.35
N GLY A 125 -4.51 -6.77 -8.33
CA GLY A 125 -3.64 -7.90 -8.00
C GLY A 125 -4.01 -8.59 -6.69
N ILE A 126 -4.56 -7.86 -5.72
CA ILE A 126 -4.97 -8.35 -4.40
C ILE A 126 -6.36 -9.03 -4.49
N GLY A 127 -6.56 -9.86 -5.50
CA GLY A 127 -7.81 -10.60 -5.73
C GLY A 127 -8.13 -10.90 -7.20
N ALA A 128 -7.49 -10.22 -8.16
CA ALA A 128 -7.77 -10.44 -9.59
C ALA A 128 -6.78 -11.39 -10.30
N GLY A 129 -5.92 -12.08 -9.55
CA GLY A 129 -5.23 -13.29 -10.04
C GLY A 129 -6.20 -14.43 -10.43
N ARG A 130 -7.49 -14.33 -10.08
CA ARG A 130 -8.51 -15.37 -10.29
C ARG A 130 -9.45 -15.17 -11.47
N ALA A 131 -9.17 -14.24 -12.38
CA ALA A 131 -9.97 -14.02 -13.59
C ALA A 131 -9.20 -14.29 -14.89
N ALA A 132 -8.29 -15.26 -14.92
CA ALA A 132 -7.74 -15.80 -16.17
C ALA A 132 -7.05 -17.16 -15.96
N GLY A 133 -7.77 -18.12 -15.38
CA GLY A 133 -7.36 -19.52 -15.31
C GLY A 133 -8.55 -20.40 -15.64
N ALA A 134 -9.09 -20.27 -16.86
CA ALA A 134 -10.04 -21.23 -17.37
C ALA A 134 -9.42 -22.63 -17.25
N GLY A 135 -9.95 -23.43 -16.33
CA GLY A 135 -9.54 -24.82 -16.17
C GLY A 135 -9.67 -25.55 -17.51
N PRO A 136 -8.72 -26.43 -17.87
CA PRO A 136 -8.85 -27.19 -19.11
C PRO A 136 -10.14 -28.00 -19.02
N ALA A 137 -10.99 -27.80 -20.02
CA ALA A 137 -12.26 -28.50 -20.20
C ALA A 137 -12.04 -29.99 -20.00
N ALA A 138 -12.83 -30.58 -19.11
CA ALA A 138 -12.89 -32.03 -18.92
C ALA A 138 -13.27 -32.68 -20.25
N THR A 139 -12.29 -33.26 -20.94
CA THR A 139 -12.53 -34.14 -22.07
C THR A 139 -13.16 -35.42 -21.52
N THR A 140 -14.47 -35.50 -21.59
CA THR A 140 -15.22 -36.73 -21.37
C THR A 140 -14.93 -37.68 -22.53
N ALA A 141 -14.10 -38.70 -22.28
CA ALA A 141 -13.93 -39.81 -23.21
C ALA A 141 -15.08 -40.83 -22.98
N PRO A 142 -15.74 -41.35 -24.03
CA PRO A 142 -16.80 -42.32 -23.87
C PRO A 142 -16.24 -43.73 -23.58
N ALA A 143 -16.91 -44.45 -22.70
CA ALA A 143 -16.64 -45.85 -22.38
C ALA A 143 -16.95 -46.75 -23.61
N ALA A 144 -15.94 -47.46 -24.10
CA ALA A 144 -16.13 -48.54 -25.05
C ALA A 144 -16.54 -49.81 -24.30
N VAL A 145 -17.79 -50.22 -24.47
CA VAL A 145 -18.27 -51.57 -24.19
C VAL A 145 -17.95 -52.43 -25.40
N SER A 146 -17.29 -53.56 -25.21
CA SER A 146 -17.31 -54.64 -26.20
C SER A 146 -17.37 -55.98 -25.47
N ALA A 147 -18.54 -56.60 -25.59
CA ALA A 147 -18.78 -58.01 -25.41
C ALA A 147 -18.80 -58.64 -26.83
N HIS A 148 -17.95 -59.63 -27.08
CA HIS A 148 -18.32 -60.93 -27.64
C HIS A 148 -17.13 -61.89 -27.61
#